data_AF-A0A662KWW3-F1
#
_entry.id   AF-A0A662KWW3-F1
#
_cell.length_a   1.000
_cell.length_b   1.000
_cell.length_c   1.000
_cell.angle_alpha   90.00
_cell.angle_beta   90.00
_cell.angle_gamma   90.00
#
_symmetry.space_group_name_H-M   'P 1'
#
loop_
_entity.id
_entity.type
_entity.pdbx_description
1 polymer ?
#
loop_
_entity_poly.entity_id
_entity_poly.type
_entity_poly.pdbx_seq_one_letter_code
_entity_poly.pdbx_strand_id
1 'polypeptide(L)'
;VIAARIAAHAADIARGIDVDIDNEFSKARDNLNWKKMFDLAIDPEKAKTYREKNPPMEDPSTCTMCGKLCAIKIVNKYLREKE
;
A
#
# COMPACT_ATOMS: atom_id res chain seq x y z
N VAL A 1 -15.73 13.00 -7.54
CA VAL A 1 -14.31 13.43 -7.60
C VAL A 1 -13.50 12.68 -6.54
N ILE A 2 -12.31 12.14 -6.86
CA ILE A 2 -11.52 11.32 -5.92
C ILE A 2 -11.13 12.09 -4.64
N ALA A 3 -10.73 13.36 -4.76
CA ALA A 3 -10.36 14.19 -3.60
C ALA A 3 -11.48 14.28 -2.54
N ALA A 4 -12.74 14.45 -2.96
CA ALA A 4 -13.87 14.49 -2.04
C ALA A 4 -14.14 13.15 -1.35
N ARG A 5 -13.91 12.02 -2.05
CA ARG A 5 -14.04 10.68 -1.47
C ARG A 5 -12.97 10.42 -0.41
N ILE A 6 -11.74 10.87 -0.65
CA ILE A 6 -10.66 10.81 0.36
C ILE A 6 -11.03 11.63 1.59
N ALA A 7 -11.54 12.86 1.40
CA ALA A 7 -11.93 13.73 2.51
C ALA A 7 -13.09 13.15 3.33
N ALA A 8 -14.09 12.56 2.67
CA ALA A 8 -15.19 11.88 3.34
C ALA A 8 -14.68 10.69 4.17
N HIS A 9 -13.90 9.80 3.56
CA HIS A 9 -13.33 8.63 4.25
C HIS A 9 -12.48 9.02 5.47
N ALA A 10 -11.66 10.08 5.35
CA ALA A 10 -10.88 10.59 6.47
C ALA A 10 -11.77 11.08 7.64
N ALA A 11 -12.91 11.71 7.35
CA ALA A 11 -13.89 12.11 8.37
C ALA A 11 -14.60 10.90 9.00
N ASP A 12 -14.85 9.84 8.23
CA ASP A 12 -15.47 8.62 8.71
C ASP A 12 -14.54 7.84 9.65
N ILE A 13 -13.25 7.73 9.30
CA ILE A 13 -12.22 7.17 10.20
C ILE A 13 -12.17 7.94 11.53
N ALA A 14 -12.20 9.28 11.48
CA ALA A 14 -12.18 10.11 12.69
C ALA A 14 -13.40 9.88 13.60
N ARG A 15 -14.49 9.34 13.06
CA ARG A 15 -15.70 8.93 13.79
C ARG A 15 -15.70 7.43 14.14
N GLY A 16 -14.66 6.68 13.80
CA GLY A 16 -14.56 5.24 14.04
C GLY A 16 -15.35 4.38 13.04
N ILE A 17 -15.71 4.93 11.89
CA ILE A 17 -16.44 4.23 10.82
C ILE A 17 -15.41 3.72 9.80
N ASP A 18 -15.60 2.49 9.32
CA ASP A 18 -14.83 1.88 8.22
C ASP A 18 -13.29 1.89 8.39
N VAL A 19 -12.80 1.96 9.62
CA VAL A 19 -11.36 1.95 9.96
C VAL A 19 -10.65 0.68 9.46
N ASP A 20 -11.39 -0.42 9.36
CA ASP A 20 -10.85 -1.70 8.93
C ASP A 20 -10.37 -1.70 7.47
N ILE A 21 -10.90 -0.81 6.63
CA ILE A 21 -10.45 -0.66 5.23
C ILE A 21 -8.97 -0.24 5.20
N ASP A 22 -8.59 0.78 5.99
CA ASP A 22 -7.21 1.24 6.11
C ASP A 22 -6.32 0.21 6.78
N ASN A 23 -6.85 -0.52 7.76
CA ASN A 23 -6.12 -1.61 8.42
C ASN A 23 -5.80 -2.73 7.43
N GLU A 24 -6.77 -3.15 6.60
CA GLU A 24 -6.57 -4.14 5.55
C GLU A 24 -5.58 -3.66 4.48
N PHE A 25 -5.72 -2.41 4.04
CA PHE A 25 -4.79 -1.82 3.07
C PHE A 25 -3.36 -1.76 3.62
N SER A 26 -3.21 -1.37 4.89
CA SER A 26 -1.91 -1.31 5.58
C SER A 26 -1.30 -2.68 5.78
N LYS A 27 -2.10 -3.70 6.12
CA LYS A 27 -1.66 -5.11 6.15
C LYS A 27 -1.20 -5.59 4.76
N ALA A 28 -1.90 -5.20 3.70
CA ALA A 28 -1.48 -5.53 2.33
C ALA A 28 -0.14 -4.87 1.98
N ARG A 29 0.09 -3.62 2.41
CA ARG A 29 1.39 -2.94 2.27
C ARG A 29 2.51 -3.63 3.05
N ASP A 30 2.23 -4.02 4.29
CA ASP A 30 3.19 -4.72 5.15
C ASP A 30 3.64 -6.05 4.56
N ASN A 31 2.73 -6.75 3.89
CA ASN A 31 2.99 -8.01 3.20
C ASN A 31 3.47 -7.84 1.75
N LEU A 32 3.73 -6.60 1.31
CA LEU A 32 4.09 -6.26 -0.08
C LEU A 32 3.13 -6.87 -1.14
N ASN A 33 1.86 -7.06 -0.77
CA ASN A 33 0.84 -7.65 -1.62
C ASN A 33 0.22 -6.56 -2.52
N TRP A 34 0.92 -6.26 -3.61
CA TRP A 34 0.51 -5.23 -4.57
C TRP A 34 -0.88 -5.46 -5.16
N LYS A 35 -1.24 -6.71 -5.45
CA LYS A 35 -2.57 -7.03 -5.99
C LYS A 35 -3.66 -6.59 -5.01
N LYS A 36 -3.57 -7.01 -3.74
CA LYS A 36 -4.55 -6.68 -2.71
C LYS A 36 -4.56 -5.17 -2.40
N MET A 37 -3.38 -4.51 -2.42
CA MET A 37 -3.31 -3.05 -2.31
C MET A 37 -4.09 -2.36 -3.42
N PHE A 38 -3.92 -2.78 -4.69
CA PHE A 38 -4.65 -2.19 -5.80
C PHE A 38 -6.14 -2.46 -5.71
N ASP A 39 -6.55 -3.68 -5.35
CA ASP A 39 -7.95 -4.06 -5.18
C ASP A 39 -8.66 -3.21 -4.10
N LEU A 40 -7.92 -2.77 -3.06
CA LEU A 40 -8.43 -1.94 -1.96
C LEU A 40 -8.24 -0.42 -2.19
N ALA A 41 -7.53 0.00 -3.22
CA ALA A 41 -7.27 1.42 -3.45
C ALA A 41 -8.54 2.16 -3.87
N ILE A 42 -8.66 3.43 -3.47
CA ILE A 42 -9.80 4.28 -3.86
C ILE A 42 -9.89 4.52 -5.38
N ASP A 43 -8.74 4.42 -6.06
CA ASP A 43 -8.55 4.51 -7.51
C ASP A 43 -7.51 3.45 -7.95
N PRO A 44 -7.95 2.20 -8.18
CA PRO A 44 -7.06 1.08 -8.50
C PRO A 44 -6.26 1.28 -9.79
N GLU A 45 -6.90 1.82 -10.83
CA GLU A 45 -6.31 1.97 -12.16
C GLU A 45 -5.18 3.00 -12.14
N LYS A 46 -5.38 4.11 -11.44
CA LYS A 46 -4.33 5.12 -11.26
C LYS A 46 -3.15 4.58 -10.44
N ALA A 47 -3.42 3.81 -9.38
CA ALA A 47 -2.39 3.21 -8.56
C ALA A 47 -1.53 2.19 -9.34
N LYS A 48 -2.16 1.32 -10.14
CA LYS A 48 -1.47 0.38 -11.04
C LYS A 48 -0.61 1.12 -12.06
N THR A 49 -1.20 2.10 -12.76
CA THR A 49 -0.51 2.92 -13.76
C THR A 49 0.76 3.57 -13.19
N TYR A 50 0.72 4.08 -11.95
CA TYR A 50 1.89 4.68 -11.32
C TYR A 50 3.01 3.70 -11.02
N ARG A 51 2.67 2.46 -10.62
CA ARG A 51 3.66 1.40 -10.45
C ARG A 51 4.27 0.98 -11.78
N GLU A 52 3.44 0.79 -12.81
CA GLU A 52 3.88 0.36 -14.14
C GLU A 52 4.79 1.38 -14.83
N LYS A 53 4.58 2.67 -14.59
CA LYS A 53 5.45 3.74 -15.12
C LYS A 53 6.87 3.68 -14.57
N ASN A 54 7.06 3.14 -13.37
CA ASN A 54 8.36 3.06 -12.71
C ASN A 54 8.52 1.66 -12.09
N PRO A 55 8.74 0.62 -12.92
CA PRO A 55 8.88 -0.73 -12.41
C PRO A 55 10.18 -0.87 -11.60
N PRO A 56 10.18 -1.57 -10.46
CA PRO A 56 11.40 -1.84 -9.72
C PRO A 56 12.36 -2.73 -10.53
N MET A 57 13.64 -2.39 -10.56
CA MET A 57 14.65 -3.13 -11.35
C MET A 57 15.20 -4.36 -10.61
N GLU A 58 15.45 -4.26 -9.31
CA GLU A 58 16.14 -5.32 -8.55
C GLU A 58 15.16 -6.32 -7.92
N ASP A 59 14.07 -5.84 -7.33
CA ASP A 59 13.12 -6.67 -6.59
C ASP A 59 11.66 -6.29 -6.92
N PRO A 60 10.94 -7.14 -7.67
CA PRO A 60 9.53 -6.94 -8.03
C PRO A 60 8.55 -6.84 -6.85
N SER A 61 8.93 -7.29 -5.65
CA SER A 61 8.10 -7.15 -4.45
C SER A 61 8.14 -5.73 -3.87
N THR A 62 9.17 -4.94 -4.20
CA THR A 62 9.37 -3.58 -3.66
C THR A 62 8.86 -2.49 -4.61
N CYS A 63 9.00 -1.22 -4.22
CA CYS A 63 8.82 -0.07 -5.10
C CYS A 63 10.17 0.58 -5.42
N THR A 64 10.18 1.53 -6.36
CA THR A 64 11.38 2.24 -6.80
C THR A 64 11.91 3.26 -5.81
N MET A 65 11.15 3.62 -4.76
CA MET A 65 11.55 4.68 -3.83
C MET A 65 12.78 4.31 -2.99
N CYS A 66 12.82 3.09 -2.46
CA CYS A 66 13.92 2.61 -1.62
C CYS A 66 14.68 1.44 -2.26
N GLY A 67 14.08 0.77 -3.25
CA GLY A 67 14.65 -0.41 -3.91
C GLY A 67 15.07 -1.49 -2.91
N LYS A 68 16.33 -1.94 -3.01
CA LYS A 68 16.92 -2.95 -2.12
C LYS A 68 16.93 -2.61 -0.63
N LEU A 69 16.82 -1.33 -0.28
CA LEU A 69 16.76 -0.84 1.10
C LEU A 69 15.32 -0.63 1.57
N CYS A 70 14.36 -1.41 1.04
CA CYS A 70 12.97 -1.33 1.45
C CYS A 70 12.82 -1.57 2.97
N ALA A 71 12.37 -0.54 3.69
CA ALA A 71 12.22 -0.59 5.14
C ALA A 71 11.28 -1.71 5.60
N ILE A 72 10.15 -1.91 4.91
CA ILE A 72 9.18 -2.97 5.25
C ILE A 72 9.85 -4.35 5.15
N LYS A 73 10.58 -4.60 4.05
CA LYS A 73 11.26 -5.88 3.84
C LYS A 73 12.35 -6.12 4.89
N ILE A 74 13.14 -5.10 5.23
CA ILE A 74 14.17 -5.19 6.26
C ILE A 74 13.54 -5.51 7.63
N VAL A 75 12.49 -4.80 8.01
CA VAL A 75 11.76 -5.05 9.27
C VAL A 75 11.17 -6.46 9.29
N ASN A 76 10.53 -6.90 8.22
CA ASN A 76 9.97 -8.24 8.13
C ASN A 76 11.03 -9.33 8.27
N LYS A 77 12.16 -9.17 7.57
CA LYS A 77 13.27 -10.13 7.60
C LYS A 77 13.90 -10.25 8.98
N TYR A 78 14.18 -9.13 9.66
CA TYR A 78 15.00 -9.13 10.88
C TYR A 78 14.22 -9.05 12.19
N LEU A 79 13.03 -8.45 12.20
CA LEU A 79 12.25 -8.24 13.43
C LEU A 79 11.02 -9.15 13.53
N ARG A 80 10.58 -9.74 12.41
CA ARG A 80 9.33 -10.52 12.36
C ARG A 80 9.50 -11.90 11.76
N GLU A 81 10.72 -12.24 11.29
CA GLU A 81 11.04 -13.53 10.67
C GLU A 81 10.07 -13.91 9.54
N LYS A 82 9.59 -12.91 8.80
CA LYS A 82 8.76 -13.07 7.60
C LYS A 82 9.66 -12.91 6.37
N GLU A 83 9.60 -13.86 5.44
CA GLU A 83 10.28 -13.77 4.13
C GLU A 83 9.55 -12.83 3.16
#